data_AF-A0A2R6EPE5-F1
#
_entry.id   AF-A0A2R6EPE5-F1
#
_cell.length_a   1.000
_cell.length_b   1.000
_cell.length_c   1.000
_cell.angle_alpha   90.00
_cell.angle_beta   90.00
_cell.angle_gamma   90.00
#
_symmetry.space_group_name_H-M   'P 1'
#
loop_
_entity.id
_entity.type
_entity.pdbx_description
1 polymer ?
#
loop_
_entity_poly.entity_id
_entity_poly.type
_entity_poly.pdbx_seq_one_letter_code
_entity_poly.pdbx_strand_id
1 'polypeptide(L)'
;MPQVSQRTVLEGVEHILGSGNGTLDFAVEDEDQYYTWRGNEDAEWDVENVDRIENAEEDRFVIYPEGEYFVCEIEAQKEEGNSGPVHCFCE
;
A
#
# COMPACT_ATOMS: atom_id res chain seq x y z
N MET A 1 4.91 11.97 -6.19
CA MET A 1 4.49 10.60 -5.88
C MET A 1 4.02 9.94 -7.16
N PRO A 2 4.73 8.93 -7.68
CA PRO A 2 4.28 8.09 -8.78
C PRO A 2 2.94 7.43 -8.43
N GLN A 3 2.08 7.30 -9.44
CA GLN A 3 0.74 6.77 -9.27
C GLN A 3 0.63 5.38 -9.88
N VAL A 4 0.11 4.44 -9.11
CA VAL A 4 -0.16 3.08 -9.58
C VAL A 4 -1.49 3.09 -10.34
N SER A 5 -1.41 3.14 -11.67
CA SER A 5 -2.59 3.23 -12.57
C SER A 5 -2.82 1.97 -13.42
N GLN A 6 -1.93 1.00 -13.31
CA GLN A 6 -2.00 -0.31 -13.95
C GLN A 6 -1.53 -1.39 -12.97
N ARG A 7 -1.89 -2.65 -13.25
CA ARG A 7 -1.40 -3.79 -12.47
C ARG A 7 0.13 -3.75 -12.33
N THR A 8 0.62 -3.85 -11.10
CA THR A 8 2.05 -3.87 -10.79
C THR A 8 2.32 -4.75 -9.57
N VAL A 9 3.57 -5.18 -9.42
CA VAL A 9 4.08 -5.78 -8.19
C VAL A 9 5.18 -4.87 -7.68
N LEU A 10 5.09 -4.47 -6.42
CA LEU A 10 6.14 -3.73 -5.72
C LEU A 10 6.84 -4.69 -4.77
N GLU A 11 8.15 -4.82 -4.93
CA GLU A 11 9.02 -5.60 -4.05
C GLU A 11 9.81 -4.63 -3.16
N GLY A 12 10.22 -5.06 -1.97
CA GLY A 12 11.00 -4.22 -1.06
C GLY A 12 10.20 -3.10 -0.39
N VAL A 13 8.90 -3.30 -0.13
CA VAL A 13 8.06 -2.27 0.52
C VAL A 13 8.34 -2.24 2.03
N GLU A 14 9.00 -1.19 2.52
CA GLU A 14 9.36 -1.02 3.95
C GLU A 14 8.14 -0.83 4.85
N HIS A 15 7.16 -0.04 4.40
CA HIS A 15 5.90 0.18 5.10
C HIS A 15 4.82 0.72 4.16
N ILE A 16 3.58 0.58 4.61
CA ILE A 16 2.39 1.03 3.88
C ILE A 16 1.70 2.10 4.72
N LEU A 17 1.42 3.27 4.14
CA LEU A 17 0.48 4.23 4.73
C LEU A 17 -0.90 4.01 4.13
N GLY A 18 -1.87 3.71 4.97
CA GLY A 18 -3.27 3.71 4.58
C GLY A 18 -4.00 4.94 5.11
N SER A 19 -4.96 5.43 4.34
CA SER A 19 -5.92 6.44 4.79
C SER A 19 -7.35 5.92 4.72
N GLY A 20 -8.20 6.41 5.63
CA GLY A 20 -9.61 6.00 5.75
C GLY A 20 -10.49 6.22 4.50
N ASN A 21 -9.98 6.90 3.47
CA ASN A 21 -10.66 7.11 2.19
C ASN A 21 -10.30 6.07 1.10
N GLY A 22 -9.52 5.03 1.45
CA GLY A 22 -9.11 3.97 0.52
C GLY A 22 -7.86 4.26 -0.30
N THR A 23 -7.05 5.26 0.08
CA THR A 23 -5.72 5.47 -0.53
C THR A 23 -4.64 4.69 0.23
N LEU A 24 -3.73 4.08 -0.52
CA LEU A 24 -2.55 3.38 0.01
C LEU A 24 -1.29 3.99 -0.61
N ASP A 25 -0.32 4.35 0.23
CA ASP A 25 1.01 4.78 -0.19
C ASP A 25 2.05 3.75 0.25
N PHE A 26 2.90 3.32 -0.69
CA PHE A 26 3.92 2.29 -0.46
C PHE A 26 5.31 2.94 -0.44
N ALA A 27 6.04 2.80 0.66
CA ALA A 27 7.47 3.14 0.74
C ALA A 27 8.27 1.95 0.24
N VAL A 28 9.03 2.11 -0.85
CA VAL A 28 9.89 1.06 -1.42
C VAL A 28 11.34 1.38 -1.06
N GLU A 29 12.11 0.36 -0.68
CA GLU A 29 13.55 0.48 -0.42
C GLU A 29 14.27 1.09 -1.63
N ASP A 30 15.28 1.92 -1.37
CA ASP A 30 16.08 2.63 -2.38
C ASP A 30 15.28 3.61 -3.28
N GLU A 31 14.00 3.86 -2.98
CA GLU A 31 13.17 4.86 -3.66
C GLU A 31 12.90 6.07 -2.75
N ASP A 32 13.27 7.28 -3.19
CA ASP A 32 13.04 8.53 -2.43
C ASP A 32 11.55 8.95 -2.37
N GLN A 33 10.65 8.19 -2.98
CA GLN A 33 9.25 8.58 -3.18
C GLN A 33 8.28 7.42 -2.96
N TYR A 34 7.10 7.75 -2.45
CA TYR A 34 6.00 6.80 -2.30
C TYR A 34 5.29 6.54 -3.63
N TYR A 35 4.94 5.28 -3.84
CA TYR A 35 3.98 4.88 -4.85
C TYR A 35 2.57 5.01 -4.27
N THR A 36 1.72 5.80 -4.92
CA THR A 36 0.35 6.03 -4.45
C THR A 36 -0.62 5.20 -5.28
N TRP A 37 -1.40 4.35 -4.60
CA TRP A 37 -2.57 3.70 -5.15
C TRP A 37 -3.84 4.36 -4.60
N ARG A 38 -4.70 4.85 -5.49
CA ARG A 38 -5.95 5.52 -5.10
C ARG A 38 -7.13 4.59 -5.30
N GLY A 39 -7.56 3.96 -4.23
CA GLY A 39 -8.78 3.17 -4.16
C GLY A 39 -10.03 4.03 -4.03
N ASN A 40 -11.18 3.37 -3.94
CA ASN A 40 -12.41 3.93 -3.39
C ASN A 40 -12.60 3.47 -1.94
N GLU A 41 -13.61 3.98 -1.22
CA GLU A 41 -13.83 3.63 0.20
C GLU A 41 -14.17 2.14 0.42
N ASP A 42 -14.67 1.47 -0.62
CA ASP A 42 -14.99 0.02 -0.63
C ASP A 42 -13.88 -0.81 -1.29
N ALA A 43 -12.68 -0.24 -1.44
CA ALA A 43 -11.53 -0.91 -2.02
C ALA A 43 -11.18 -2.19 -1.26
N GLU A 44 -10.97 -3.28 -2.00
CA GLU A 44 -10.47 -4.53 -1.44
C GLU A 44 -8.94 -4.44 -1.30
N TRP A 45 -8.47 -4.52 -0.06
CA TRP A 45 -7.05 -4.64 0.25
C TRP A 45 -6.85 -5.57 1.46
N ASP A 46 -5.75 -6.29 1.45
CA ASP A 46 -5.37 -7.25 2.47
C ASP A 46 -3.86 -7.19 2.69
N VAL A 47 -3.44 -7.20 3.95
CA VAL A 47 -2.02 -7.20 4.34
C VAL A 47 -1.79 -8.31 5.36
N GLU A 48 -1.00 -9.29 4.97
CA GLU A 48 -0.57 -10.41 5.82
C GLU A 48 0.81 -10.13 6.45
N ASN A 49 1.15 -10.88 7.49
CA ASN A 49 2.45 -10.78 8.18
C ASN A 49 2.77 -9.37 8.69
N VAL A 50 1.81 -8.75 9.38
CA VAL A 50 1.94 -7.41 9.96
C VAL A 50 2.50 -7.50 11.39
N ASP A 51 3.64 -6.87 11.65
CA ASP A 51 4.22 -6.78 13.00
C ASP A 51 3.41 -5.83 13.87
N ARG A 52 3.18 -4.63 13.33
CA ARG A 52 2.50 -3.56 14.05
C ARG A 52 1.82 -2.59 13.11
N ILE A 53 0.77 -1.98 13.63
CA ILE A 53 0.04 -0.89 13.00
C ILE A 53 0.15 0.32 13.93
N GLU A 54 0.64 1.43 13.40
CA GLU A 54 0.75 2.69 14.13
C GLU A 54 -0.31 3.67 13.62
N ASN A 55 -0.96 4.38 14.54
CA ASN A 55 -1.81 5.50 14.17
C ASN A 55 -0.93 6.68 13.74
N ALA A 56 -1.06 7.10 12.49
CA ALA A 56 -0.45 8.32 11.99
C ALA A 56 -1.48 9.45 12.10
N GLU A 57 -1.01 10.69 12.30
CA GLU A 57 -1.90 11.84 12.39
C GLU A 57 -2.80 11.99 11.14
N GLU A 58 -4.01 12.52 11.34
CA GLU A 58 -5.03 12.77 10.30
C GLU A 58 -5.56 11.50 9.60
N ASP A 59 -6.34 10.66 10.29
CA ASP A 59 -7.04 9.48 9.72
C ASP A 59 -6.16 8.52 8.92
N ARG A 60 -4.87 8.49 9.24
CA ARG A 60 -3.86 7.66 8.62
C ARG A 60 -3.36 6.58 9.58
N PHE A 61 -2.86 5.50 9.00
CA PHE A 61 -2.17 4.46 9.74
C PHE A 61 -0.98 3.98 8.94
N VAL A 62 0.06 3.56 9.64
CA VAL A 62 1.24 2.94 9.04
C VAL A 62 1.25 1.46 9.39
N ILE A 63 1.42 0.61 8.38
CA ILE A 63 1.53 -0.84 8.52
C ILE A 63 2.98 -1.22 8.29
N TYR A 64 3.56 -1.94 9.26
CA TYR A 64 4.93 -2.44 9.20
C TYR A 64 4.95 -3.98 9.08
N PRO A 65 5.89 -4.54 8.29
CA PRO A 65 6.04 -5.99 8.13
C PRO A 65 6.62 -6.67 9.37
N GLU A 66 6.28 -7.94 9.59
CA GLU A 66 7.00 -8.87 10.49
C GLU A 66 8.42 -9.16 9.98
N GLY A 67 8.60 -9.18 8.66
CA GLY A 67 9.89 -9.34 7.98
C GLY A 67 10.61 -8.00 7.75
N GLU A 68 11.60 -8.01 6.86
CA GLU A 68 12.32 -6.79 6.48
C GLU A 68 11.48 -5.91 5.53
N TYR A 69 10.70 -6.53 4.62
CA TYR A 69 9.91 -5.83 3.62
C TYR A 69 8.63 -6.61 3.26
N PHE A 70 7.63 -5.90 2.73
CA PHE A 70 6.49 -6.50 2.03
C PHE A 70 6.78 -6.66 0.53
N VAL A 71 6.14 -7.66 -0.07
CA VAL A 71 5.85 -7.74 -1.49
C VAL A 71 4.36 -7.42 -1.66
N CYS A 72 4.04 -6.44 -2.51
CA CYS A 72 2.68 -5.96 -2.74
C CYS A 72 2.25 -6.19 -4.19
N GLU A 73 1.26 -7.05 -4.39
CA GLU A 73 0.55 -7.23 -5.65
C GLU A 73 -0.61 -6.24 -5.74
N ILE A 74 -0.55 -5.32 -6.70
CA ILE A 74 -1.48 -4.20 -6.79
C ILE A 74 -2.24 -4.27 -8.11
N GLU A 75 -3.56 -4.49 -8.03
CA GLU A 75 -4.45 -4.30 -9.16
C GLU A 75 -4.89 -2.83 -9.27
N ALA A 76 -4.61 -2.24 -10.43
CA ALA A 76 -5.10 -0.93 -10.79
C ALA A 76 -5.49 -0.92 -12.27
N GLN A 77 -6.56 -0.17 -12.58
CA GLN A 77 -7.08 -0.03 -13.93
C GLN A 77 -7.11 1.42 -14.40
N LYS A 78 -6.92 2.35 -13.47
CA LYS A 78 -7.04 3.79 -13.67
C LYS A 78 -6.27 4.52 -12.57
N GLU A 79 -6.14 5.83 -12.76
CA GLU A 79 -5.47 6.69 -11.79
C GLU A 79 -6.17 6.68 -10.42
N GLU A 80 -7.51 6.74 -10.37
CA GLU A 80 -8.24 6.87 -9.10
C GLU A 80 -9.54 6.08 -9.00
N GLY A 81 -9.98 5.82 -7.77
CA GLY A 81 -11.20 5.07 -7.46
C GLY A 81 -11.07 3.60 -7.86
N ASN A 82 -9.87 3.04 -7.76
CA ASN A 82 -9.63 1.61 -7.98
C ASN A 82 -10.37 0.77 -6.93
N SER A 83 -10.76 -0.45 -7.30
CA SER A 83 -11.50 -1.34 -6.41
C SER A 83 -10.61 -2.39 -5.72
N GLY A 84 -9.34 -2.47 -6.13
CA GLY A 84 -8.42 -3.54 -5.74
C GLY A 84 -8.53 -4.76 -6.67
N PRO A 85 -8.04 -5.93 -6.22
CA PRO A 85 -7.39 -6.15 -4.93
C PRO A 85 -6.00 -5.52 -4.83
N VAL A 86 -5.64 -5.11 -3.61
CA VAL A 86 -4.24 -4.95 -3.18
C VAL A 86 -3.93 -6.04 -2.18
N HIS A 87 -2.88 -6.82 -2.41
CA HIS A 87 -2.47 -7.87 -1.49
C HIS A 87 -0.98 -7.71 -1.18
N CYS A 88 -0.65 -7.56 0.10
CA CYS A 88 0.73 -7.41 0.57
C CYS A 88 1.08 -8.51 1.58
N PHE A 89 2.26 -9.10 1.47
CA PHE A 89 2.74 -10.15 2.36
C PHE A 89 4.27 -10.06 2.53
N CYS A 90 4.82 -10.69 3.57
CA CYS A 90 6.29 -10.79 3.72
C CYS A 90 6.83 -11.94 2.87
N GLU A 91 7.98 -11.76 2.22
CA GLU A 91 8.73 -12.86 1.57
C GLU A 91 9.29 -13.87 2.59
#